data_AF-A0A1I1I7D0-F1
#
_entry.id   AF-A0A1I1I7D0-F1
#
_cell.length_a   1.000
_cell.length_b   1.000
_cell.length_c   1.000
_cell.angle_alpha   90.00
_cell.angle_beta   90.00
_cell.angle_gamma   90.00
#
_symmetry.space_group_name_H-M   'P 1'
#
loop_
_entity.id
_entity.type
_entity.pdbx_description
1 polymer ?
#
loop_
_entity_poly.entity_id
_entity_poly.type
_entity_poly.pdbx_seq_one_letter_code
_entity_poly.pdbx_strand_id
1 'polypeptide(L)'
;MNKNYVWLALLLSFLVVKPFRWFFLTHSLFLDIIYTLTEFALYFLVILLILRLLQYVKDKSSNEKQIIELLKEIKNDIERKKKETES
;
A
#
# COMPACT_ATOMS: atom_id res chain seq x y z
N MET A 1 -3.72 -4.48 -8.76
CA MET A 1 -3.99 -4.59 -7.30
C MET A 1 -4.44 -6.01 -7.00
N ASN A 2 -3.70 -6.74 -6.18
CA ASN A 2 -4.11 -8.08 -5.76
C ASN A 2 -5.46 -8.01 -5.02
N LYS A 3 -6.42 -8.91 -5.32
CA LYS A 3 -7.79 -8.87 -4.80
C LYS A 3 -7.83 -8.75 -3.27
N ASN A 4 -6.87 -9.35 -2.57
CA ASN A 4 -6.72 -9.27 -1.12
C ASN A 4 -6.61 -7.85 -0.57
N TYR A 5 -6.00 -6.90 -1.29
CA TYR A 5 -5.85 -5.53 -0.79
C TYR A 5 -7.16 -4.74 -0.86
N VAL A 6 -8.02 -5.05 -1.83
CA VAL A 6 -9.36 -4.46 -1.92
C VAL A 6 -10.21 -4.97 -0.76
N TRP A 7 -10.17 -6.27 -0.50
CA TRP A 7 -10.83 -6.89 0.66
C TRP A 7 -10.32 -6.33 1.99
N LEU A 8 -9.01 -6.12 2.12
CA LEU A 8 -8.40 -5.53 3.32
C LEU A 8 -8.90 -4.10 3.54
N ALA A 9 -8.90 -3.26 2.50
CA ALA A 9 -9.42 -1.90 2.57
C ALA A 9 -10.90 -1.87 2.99
N LEU A 10 -11.70 -2.80 2.45
CA LEU A 10 -13.13 -2.91 2.72
C LEU A 10 -13.38 -3.24 4.20
N LEU A 11 -12.59 -4.17 4.75
CA LEU A 11 -12.68 -4.60 6.14
C LEU A 11 -12.21 -3.50 7.12
N LEU A 12 -11.10 -2.83 6.82
CA LEU A 12 -10.61 -1.69 7.61
C LEU A 12 -11.61 -0.54 7.65
N SER A 13 -12.21 -0.20 6.51
CA SER A 13 -13.21 0.88 6.43
C SER A 13 -14.46 0.55 7.23
N PHE A 14 -14.88 -0.72 7.22
CA PHE A 14 -16.04 -1.17 7.99
C PHE A 14 -15.77 -1.15 9.50
N LEU A 15 -14.53 -1.45 9.90
CA LEU A 15 -14.11 -1.43 11.31
C LEU A 15 -14.09 -0.01 11.89
N VAL A 16 -13.71 0.99 11.09
CA VAL A 16 -13.64 2.40 11.51
C VAL A 16 -15.02 3.03 11.69
N VAL A 17 -16.00 2.64 10.85
CA VAL A 17 -17.34 3.26 10.84
C VAL A 17 -18.26 2.69 11.93
N LYS A 18 -18.06 1.43 12.35
CA LYS A 18 -18.93 0.74 13.33
C LYS A 18 -18.99 1.38 14.73
N PRO A 19 -17.89 1.88 15.36
CA PRO A 19 -17.94 2.45 16.70
C PRO A 19 -18.60 3.83 16.79
N PHE A 20 -18.59 4.63 15.71
CA PHE A 20 -19.12 6.00 15.73
C PHE A 20 -20.66 6.10 15.71
N ARG A 21 -21.34 5.06 15.21
CA ARG A 21 -22.81 5.03 15.13
C ARG A 21 -23.53 4.83 16.46
N TRP A 22 -22.88 4.28 17.48
CA TRP A 22 -23.56 4.02 18.76
C TRP A 22 -23.92 5.32 19.51
N PHE A 23 -23.22 6.42 19.22
CA PHE A 23 -23.34 7.66 20.02
C PHE A 23 -24.49 8.60 19.61
N PHE A 24 -25.07 8.44 18.40
CA PHE A 24 -26.01 9.41 17.81
C PHE A 24 -27.43 8.83 17.62
N LEU A 25 -28.03 8.33 18.70
CA LEU A 25 -29.37 7.70 18.68
C LEU A 25 -30.56 8.68 18.47
N THR A 26 -30.31 9.98 18.27
CA THR A 26 -31.34 11.04 18.22
C THR A 26 -31.48 11.75 16.87
N HIS A 27 -30.79 11.30 15.82
CA HIS A 27 -30.85 11.92 14.49
C HIS A 27 -31.77 11.17 13.52
N SER A 28 -32.22 11.86 12.46
CA SER A 28 -33.06 11.26 11.42
C SER A 28 -32.31 10.11 10.76
N LEU A 29 -32.87 8.90 10.85
CA LEU A 29 -32.27 7.67 10.33
C LEU A 29 -31.78 7.78 8.88
N PHE A 30 -32.44 8.60 8.07
CA PHE A 30 -32.06 8.81 6.67
C PHE A 30 -30.77 9.61 6.52
N LEU A 31 -30.60 10.67 7.31
CA LEU A 31 -29.38 11.49 7.34
C LEU A 31 -28.21 10.68 7.90
N ASP A 32 -28.46 9.87 8.93
CA ASP A 32 -27.44 9.01 9.54
C ASP A 32 -26.94 7.95 8.56
N ILE A 33 -27.82 7.40 7.71
CA ILE A 33 -27.41 6.46 6.64
C ILE A 33 -26.51 7.14 5.62
N ILE A 34 -26.89 8.31 5.11
CA ILE A 34 -26.10 9.03 4.11
C ILE A 34 -24.74 9.45 4.68
N TYR A 35 -24.74 9.98 5.91
CA TYR A 35 -23.51 10.40 6.58
C TYR A 35 -22.56 9.23 6.78
N THR A 36 -23.07 8.10 7.27
CA THR A 36 -22.28 6.87 7.46
C THR A 36 -21.72 6.33 6.15
N LEU A 37 -22.53 6.33 5.07
CA LEU A 37 -22.08 5.86 3.76
C LEU A 37 -20.96 6.75 3.21
N THR A 38 -21.07 8.06 3.44
CA THR A 38 -20.09 9.06 3.00
C THR A 38 -18.79 8.93 3.78
N GLU A 39 -18.85 8.83 5.12
CA GLU A 39 -17.67 8.58 5.95
C GLU A 39 -17.00 7.26 5.55
N PHE A 40 -17.78 6.18 5.38
CA PHE A 40 -17.26 4.90 4.92
C PHE A 40 -16.53 5.02 3.59
N ALA A 41 -17.11 5.72 2.60
CA ALA A 41 -16.50 5.90 1.31
C ALA A 41 -15.20 6.71 1.39
N LEU A 42 -15.16 7.76 2.22
CA LEU A 42 -13.96 8.57 2.43
C LEU A 42 -12.84 7.76 3.10
N TYR A 43 -13.15 7.04 4.18
CA TYR A 43 -12.17 6.16 4.82
C TYR A 43 -11.67 5.07 3.86
N PHE A 44 -12.56 4.48 3.06
CA PHE A 44 -12.21 3.49 2.06
C PHE A 44 -11.25 4.04 1.00
N LEU A 45 -11.50 5.24 0.48
CA LEU A 45 -10.61 5.91 -0.46
C LEU A 45 -9.23 6.19 0.16
N VAL A 46 -9.19 6.70 1.38
CA VAL A 46 -7.92 7.00 2.07
C VAL A 46 -7.10 5.72 2.32
N ILE A 47 -7.75 4.67 2.83
CA ILE A 47 -7.09 3.38 3.07
C ILE A 47 -6.57 2.78 1.76
N LEU A 48 -7.34 2.86 0.67
CA LEU A 48 -6.90 2.43 -0.65
C LEU A 48 -5.67 3.19 -1.15
N LEU A 49 -5.64 4.51 -0.97
CA LEU A 49 -4.51 5.35 -1.35
C LEU A 49 -3.25 4.96 -0.56
N ILE A 50 -3.37 4.77 0.75
CA ILE A 50 -2.25 4.37 1.62
C ILE A 50 -1.73 3.00 1.19
N LEU A 51 -2.59 2.02 0.96
CA LEU A 51 -2.17 0.68 0.51
C LEU A 51 -1.47 0.72 -0.84
N ARG A 52 -1.94 1.56 -1.77
CA ARG A 52 -1.29 1.76 -3.06
C ARG A 52 0.08 2.41 -2.92
N LEU A 53 0.22 3.42 -2.06
CA LEU A 53 1.51 4.04 -1.74
C LEU A 53 2.47 3.02 -1.13
N LEU A 54 1.99 2.18 -0.23
CA LEU A 54 2.80 1.14 0.41
C LEU A 54 3.32 0.12 -0.63
N GLN A 55 2.47 -0.30 -1.57
CA GLN A 55 2.85 -1.16 -2.69
C GLN A 55 3.89 -0.49 -3.57
N TYR A 56 3.66 0.77 -3.92
CA TYR A 56 4.59 1.53 -4.75
C TYR A 56 5.98 1.64 -4.11
N VAL A 57 6.05 1.95 -2.80
CA VAL A 57 7.32 1.99 -2.06
C VAL A 57 7.98 0.62 -2.01
N LYS A 58 7.20 -0.45 -1.80
CA LYS A 58 7.72 -1.82 -1.78
C LYS A 58 8.32 -2.23 -3.14
N ASP A 59 7.61 -1.98 -4.22
CA ASP A 59 8.06 -2.33 -5.57
C ASP A 59 9.29 -1.49 -5.96
N LYS A 60 9.29 -0.20 -5.63
CA LYS A 60 10.47 0.66 -5.82
C LYS A 60 11.69 0.14 -5.05
N SER A 61 11.52 -0.22 -3.77
CA SER A 61 12.61 -0.78 -2.96
C SER A 61 13.11 -2.11 -3.50
N SER A 62 12.21 -2.96 -4.01
CA SER A 62 12.59 -4.22 -4.67
C SER A 62 13.41 -3.98 -5.94
N ASN A 63 13.00 -3.02 -6.76
CA ASN A 63 13.71 -2.66 -7.99
C ASN A 63 15.09 -2.05 -7.67
N GLU A 64 15.18 -1.17 -6.67
CA GLU A 64 16.46 -0.61 -6.24
C GLU A 64 17.43 -1.70 -5.77
N LYS A 65 16.94 -2.71 -5.03
CA LYS A 65 17.76 -3.86 -4.62
C LYS A 65 18.27 -4.67 -5.80
N GLN A 66 17.42 -4.96 -6.78
CA GLN A 66 17.82 -5.68 -7.99
C GLN A 66 18.88 -4.91 -8.80
N ILE A 67 18.73 -3.59 -8.93
CA ILE A 67 19.71 -2.75 -9.63
C ILE A 67 21.06 -2.78 -8.91
N ILE A 68 21.08 -2.69 -7.58
CA ILE A 68 22.32 -2.76 -6.79
C ILE A 68 23.01 -4.12 -6.95
N GLU A 69 22.24 -5.20 -7.01
CA GLU A 69 22.75 -6.56 -7.20
C GLU A 69 23.38 -6.74 -8.57
N LEU A 70 22.71 -6.28 -9.63
CA LEU A 70 23.25 -6.25 -11.00
C LEU A 70 24.52 -5.38 -11.11
N LEU A 71 24.56 -4.23 -10.44
CA LEU A 71 25.75 -3.37 -10.42
C LEU A 71 26.93 -4.05 -9.71
N LYS A 72 26.69 -4.82 -8.64
CA LYS A 72 27.72 -5.62 -7.97
C LYS A 72 28.24 -6.72 -8.88
N GLU A 73 27.36 -7.42 -9.58
CA GLU A 73 27.72 -8.49 -10.51
C GLU A 73 28.60 -7.96 -11.65
N ILE A 74 28.18 -6.85 -12.29
CA ILE A 74 28.97 -6.17 -13.33
C ILE A 74 30.34 -5.74 -12.79
N LYS A 75 30.40 -5.15 -11.60
CA LYS A 75 31.67 -4.72 -10.99
C LYS A 75 32.62 -5.90 -10.78
N ASN A 76 32.11 -7.02 -10.26
CA ASN A 76 32.90 -8.21 -10.00
C ASN A 76 33.45 -8.83 -11.29
N ASP A 77 32.63 -8.88 -12.35
CA ASP A 77 33.07 -9.37 -13.66
C ASP A 77 34.16 -8.50 -14.28
N ILE A 78 34.07 -7.17 -14.13
CA ILE A 78 35.11 -6.24 -14.59
C ILE A 78 36.41 -6.44 -13.80
N GLU A 79 36.35 -6.56 -12.47
CA GLU A 79 37.53 -6.82 -11.63
C GLU A 79 38.19 -8.16 -11.96
N ARG A 80 37.37 -9.20 -12.23
CA ARG A 80 37.87 -10.52 -12.63
C ARG A 80 38.57 -10.46 -13.99
N LYS A 81 37.95 -9.84 -15.00
CA LYS A 81 38.59 -9.67 -16.32
C LYS A 81 39.88 -8.86 -16.24
N LYS A 82 39.94 -7.85 -15.37
CA LYS A 82 41.15 -7.06 -15.17
C LYS A 82 42.29 -7.90 -14.60
N LYS A 83 42.02 -8.74 -13.59
CA LYS A 83 43.01 -9.68 -13.03
C LYS A 83 43.49 -10.73 -14.03
N GLU A 84 42.62 -11.21 -14.92
CA GLU A 84 42.97 -12.15 -15.99
C GLU A 84 43.82 -11.48 -17.10
N THR A 85 43.79 -10.15 -17.23
CA THR A 85 44.57 -9.40 -18.24
C THR A 85 45.92 -8.92 -17.69
N GLU A 86 46.07 -8.81 -16.36
CA GLU A 86 47.29 -8.38 -15.67
C GLU A 86 48.17 -9.55 -15.19
N SER A 87 47.74 -10.81 -15.41
CA SER A 87 48.49 -12.06 -15.15
C SER A 87 49.10 -12.64 -16.42
#